data_AF-A0A1M7SN30-F1
#
_entry.id   AF-A0A1M7SN30-F1
#
_cell.length_a   1.000
_cell.length_b   1.000
_cell.length_c   1.000
_cell.angle_alpha   90.00
_cell.angle_beta   90.00
_cell.angle_gamma   90.00
#
_symmetry.space_group_name_H-M   'P 1'
#
loop_
_entity.id
_entity.type
_entity.pdbx_description
1 polymer ?
#
loop_
_entity_poly.entity_id
_entity_poly.type
_entity_poly.pdbx_seq_one_letter_code
_entity_poly.pdbx_strand_id
1 'polypeptide(L)'
;MAKKKPDEVTELRELNIRLQELEDRLPEARAQWIAATDRAQEARSMLGMSSGSRQMFNPDEQDGDPLKPYRDAAQVAQEEMGRISNEIDRVKARIAQIKRPALARERRDHLQETVQRLERQRDDAADRLNRLNERKGALEAALDEAERRVSTATLEARKAVLEGREIDAQDMNAAKAALENIRTELDLVEQAIAETEKERLRLSSSISSQAHDLRIADADLAGIELEELLRDHRDIVRRFTGSAMLLEDRIERIFKAVLAEGE
;
A
#
# COMPACT_ATOMS: atom_id res chain seq x y z
N MET A 1 -28.43 -11.15 -18.29
CA MET A 1 -28.17 -9.77 -17.83
C MET A 1 -27.16 -9.84 -16.69
N ALA A 2 -25.89 -9.50 -16.94
CA ALA A 2 -24.87 -9.45 -15.90
C ALA A 2 -25.16 -8.23 -15.02
N LYS A 3 -25.49 -8.44 -13.74
CA LYS A 3 -25.53 -7.36 -12.75
C LYS A 3 -24.13 -6.74 -12.72
N LYS A 4 -23.99 -5.49 -13.15
CA LYS A 4 -22.75 -4.73 -12.99
C LYS A 4 -22.39 -4.78 -11.50
N LYS A 5 -21.21 -5.32 -11.16
CA LYS A 5 -20.68 -5.22 -9.80
C LYS A 5 -20.68 -3.71 -9.44
N PRO A 6 -21.23 -3.32 -8.27
CA PRO A 6 -21.13 -1.94 -7.83
C PRO A 6 -19.65 -1.54 -7.80
N ASP A 7 -19.40 -0.28 -8.14
CA ASP A 7 -18.07 0.31 -8.08
C ASP A 7 -17.52 0.12 -6.66
N GLU A 8 -16.29 -0.38 -6.50
CA GLU A 8 -15.71 -0.77 -5.20
C GLU A 8 -15.72 0.40 -4.19
N VAL A 9 -15.62 1.63 -4.72
CA VAL A 9 -15.72 2.87 -3.96
C VAL A 9 -17.14 3.09 -3.40
N THR A 10 -18.16 2.74 -4.19
CA THR A 10 -19.57 2.83 -3.78
C THR A 10 -19.90 1.75 -2.76
N GLU A 11 -19.45 0.51 -2.99
CA GLU A 11 -19.59 -0.59 -2.02
C GLU A 11 -18.91 -0.25 -0.68
N LEU A 12 -17.69 0.32 -0.72
CA LEU A 12 -17.01 0.77 0.50
C LEU A 12 -17.75 1.87 1.24
N ARG A 13 -18.35 2.83 0.53
CA ARG A 13 -19.15 3.90 1.16
C ARG A 13 -20.38 3.32 1.84
N GLU A 14 -21.12 2.45 1.15
CA GLU A 14 -22.29 1.77 1.70
C GLU A 14 -21.95 0.92 2.93
N LEU A 15 -20.84 0.16 2.86
CA LEU A 15 -20.39 -0.65 3.99
C LEU A 15 -19.94 0.20 5.19
N ASN A 16 -19.30 1.36 4.97
CA ASN A 16 -18.93 2.26 6.06
C ASN A 16 -20.17 2.91 6.70
N ILE A 17 -21.16 3.31 5.90
CA ILE A 17 -22.45 3.82 6.43
C ILE A 17 -23.13 2.73 7.24
N ARG A 18 -23.21 1.51 6.71
CA ARG A 18 -23.80 0.36 7.40
C ARG A 18 -23.06 0.02 8.69
N LEU A 19 -21.73 0.12 8.68
CA LEU A 19 -20.93 -0.10 9.88
C LEU A 19 -21.26 0.94 10.95
N GLN A 20 -21.33 2.22 10.57
CA GLN A 20 -21.69 3.30 11.48
C GLN A 20 -23.09 3.07 12.09
N GLU A 21 -24.09 2.73 11.26
CA GLU A 21 -25.44 2.42 11.75
C GLU A 21 -25.45 1.27 12.77
N LEU A 22 -24.66 0.22 12.53
CA LEU A 22 -24.57 -0.91 13.45
C LEU A 22 -23.83 -0.55 14.75
N GLU A 23 -22.76 0.25 14.65
CA GLU A 23 -22.01 0.74 15.80
C GLU A 23 -22.85 1.71 16.65
N ASP A 24 -23.74 2.49 16.04
CA ASP A 24 -24.68 3.37 16.75
C ASP A 24 -25.83 2.60 17.42
N ARG A 25 -26.29 1.49 16.82
CA ARG A 25 -27.36 0.64 17.37
C ARG A 25 -26.90 -0.28 18.50
N LEU A 26 -25.61 -0.65 18.54
CA LEU A 26 -25.07 -1.57 19.56
C LEU A 26 -25.19 -1.00 21.00
N PRO A 27 -24.88 0.28 21.27
CA PRO A 27 -25.15 0.94 22.55
C PRO A 27 -26.63 0.89 22.96
N GLU A 28 -27.55 1.09 22.02
CA GLU A 28 -29.00 1.05 22.29
C GLU A 28 -29.46 -0.35 22.69
N ALA A 29 -29.04 -1.38 21.97
CA ALA A 29 -29.33 -2.77 22.31
C ALA A 29 -28.74 -3.16 23.68
N ARG A 30 -27.55 -2.64 24.00
CA ARG A 30 -26.92 -2.82 25.33
C ARG A 30 -27.69 -2.11 26.43
N ALA A 31 -28.18 -0.90 26.19
CA ALA A 31 -29.00 -0.16 27.14
C ALA A 31 -30.33 -0.89 27.40
N GLN A 32 -30.95 -1.47 26.38
CA GLN A 32 -32.16 -2.28 26.52
C GLN A 32 -31.92 -3.55 27.34
N TRP A 33 -30.79 -4.23 27.12
CA TRP A 33 -30.40 -5.38 27.93
C TRP A 33 -30.22 -5.00 29.41
N ILE A 34 -29.49 -3.91 29.70
CA ILE A 34 -29.29 -3.40 31.06
C ILE A 34 -30.64 -3.06 31.71
N ALA A 35 -31.50 -2.32 31.01
CA ALA A 35 -32.81 -1.96 31.52
C ALA A 35 -33.70 -3.18 31.80
N ALA A 36 -33.61 -4.24 30.98
CA ALA A 36 -34.34 -5.48 31.20
C ALA A 36 -33.80 -6.24 32.42
N THR A 37 -32.48 -6.28 32.61
CA THR A 37 -31.85 -6.92 33.78
C THR A 37 -32.13 -6.16 35.07
N ASP A 38 -32.11 -4.83 35.04
CA ASP A 38 -32.39 -3.97 36.20
C ASP A 38 -33.85 -4.14 36.64
N ARG A 39 -34.80 -4.11 35.69
CA ARG A 39 -36.21 -4.38 35.97
C ARG A 39 -36.45 -5.80 36.50
N ALA A 40 -35.72 -6.79 36.00
CA ALA A 40 -35.79 -8.16 36.55
C ALA A 40 -35.30 -8.20 38.00
N GLN A 41 -34.27 -7.43 38.34
CA GLN A 41 -33.70 -7.35 39.69
C GLN A 41 -34.61 -6.56 40.65
N GLU A 42 -35.23 -5.48 40.19
CA GLU A 42 -36.26 -4.74 40.92
C GLU A 42 -37.48 -5.62 41.21
N ALA A 43 -37.99 -6.34 40.20
CA ALA A 43 -39.12 -7.26 40.37
C ALA A 43 -38.79 -8.39 41.35
N ARG A 44 -37.57 -8.94 41.32
CA ARG A 44 -37.08 -9.90 42.34
C ARG A 44 -37.09 -9.31 43.74
N SER A 45 -36.64 -8.07 43.89
CA SER A 45 -36.58 -7.37 45.18
C SER A 45 -37.98 -7.10 45.74
N MET A 46 -38.93 -6.70 44.89
CA MET A 46 -40.34 -6.48 45.28
C MET A 46 -41.06 -7.77 45.70
N LEU A 47 -40.69 -8.91 45.11
CA LEU A 47 -41.23 -10.22 45.46
C LEU A 47 -40.62 -10.83 46.74
N GLY A 48 -39.75 -10.09 47.45
CA GLY A 48 -39.05 -10.59 48.63
C GLY A 48 -38.10 -11.74 48.34
N MET A 49 -37.76 -11.96 47.06
CA MET A 49 -36.84 -13.02 46.63
C MET A 49 -35.41 -12.54 46.88
N SER A 50 -34.90 -12.80 48.09
CA SER A 50 -33.49 -12.52 48.40
C SER A 50 -32.58 -13.37 47.52
N SER A 51 -31.43 -12.83 47.14
CA SER A 51 -30.39 -13.45 46.31
C SER A 51 -29.82 -14.77 46.86
N GLY A 52 -30.26 -15.25 48.03
CA GLY A 52 -29.84 -16.49 48.68
C GLY A 52 -30.89 -17.60 48.77
N SER A 53 -32.13 -17.38 48.35
CA SER A 53 -33.21 -18.38 48.49
C SER A 53 -33.37 -19.20 47.20
N ARG A 54 -32.53 -20.23 47.01
CA ARG A 54 -32.82 -21.34 46.09
C ARG A 54 -34.03 -22.10 46.63
N GLN A 55 -35.24 -21.59 46.39
CA GLN A 55 -36.43 -22.41 46.49
C GLN A 55 -36.39 -23.44 45.35
N MET A 56 -36.59 -24.71 45.72
CA MET A 56 -36.71 -25.83 44.81
C MET A 56 -37.84 -25.53 43.82
N PHE A 57 -37.48 -25.10 42.61
CA PHE A 57 -38.42 -24.88 41.53
C PHE A 57 -38.81 -26.24 40.94
N ASN A 58 -40.10 -26.55 41.04
CA ASN A 58 -40.73 -27.66 40.34
C ASN A 58 -40.87 -27.24 38.87
N PRO A 59 -40.30 -27.97 37.89
CA PRO A 59 -40.27 -27.55 36.49
C PRO A 59 -41.64 -27.58 35.77
N ASP A 60 -42.69 -28.11 36.41
CA ASP A 60 -44.01 -28.35 35.81
C ASP A 60 -45.04 -27.21 36.03
N GLU A 61 -44.72 -26.17 36.80
CA GLU A 61 -45.59 -24.98 36.98
C GLU A 61 -45.00 -23.75 36.25
N GLN A 62 -45.12 -23.73 34.92
CA GLN A 62 -44.59 -22.63 34.07
C GLN A 62 -45.55 -21.45 33.84
N ASP A 63 -46.82 -21.57 34.25
CA ASP A 63 -47.85 -20.52 34.11
C ASP A 63 -47.97 -19.73 35.41
N GLY A 64 -46.96 -18.90 35.70
CA GLY A 64 -47.00 -18.05 36.89
C GLY A 64 -45.71 -17.35 37.26
N ASP A 65 -44.57 -17.61 36.59
CA ASP A 65 -43.31 -16.92 36.92
C ASP A 65 -43.41 -15.42 36.56
N PRO A 66 -43.52 -14.52 37.58
CA PRO A 66 -43.68 -13.09 37.33
C PRO A 66 -42.41 -12.46 36.75
N LEU A 67 -41.28 -13.19 36.74
CA LEU A 67 -40.01 -12.74 36.18
C LEU A 67 -39.80 -13.18 34.73
N LYS A 68 -40.64 -14.06 34.20
CA LYS A 68 -40.54 -14.59 32.82
C LYS A 68 -40.49 -13.47 31.76
N PRO A 69 -41.35 -12.44 31.79
CA PRO A 69 -41.32 -11.37 30.79
C PRO A 69 -40.01 -10.58 30.77
N TYR A 70 -39.37 -10.39 31.93
CA TYR A 70 -38.11 -9.66 32.04
C TYR A 70 -36.91 -10.51 31.60
N ARG A 71 -36.94 -11.83 31.86
CA ARG A 71 -35.93 -12.77 31.36
C ARG A 71 -36.03 -12.90 29.84
N ASP A 72 -37.24 -13.02 29.30
CA ASP A 72 -37.47 -13.10 27.86
C ASP A 72 -37.00 -11.82 27.17
N ALA A 73 -37.31 -10.64 27.73
CA ALA A 73 -36.83 -9.35 27.21
C ALA A 73 -35.30 -9.22 27.27
N ALA A 74 -34.66 -9.65 28.37
CA ALA A 74 -33.20 -9.66 28.48
C ALA A 74 -32.56 -10.65 27.50
N GLN A 75 -33.17 -11.82 27.29
CA GLN A 75 -32.69 -12.79 26.31
C GLN A 75 -32.79 -12.25 24.88
N VAL A 76 -33.93 -11.65 24.51
CA VAL A 76 -34.12 -11.02 23.19
C VAL A 76 -33.09 -9.92 22.94
N ALA A 77 -32.86 -9.04 23.93
CA ALA A 77 -31.86 -7.98 23.82
C ALA A 77 -30.42 -8.53 23.71
N GLN A 78 -30.11 -9.61 24.43
CA GLN A 78 -28.82 -10.29 24.34
C GLN A 78 -28.60 -10.95 22.97
N GLU A 79 -29.62 -11.60 22.41
CA GLU A 79 -29.58 -12.17 21.06
C GLU A 79 -29.43 -11.08 20.00
N GLU A 80 -30.11 -9.94 20.15
CA GLU A 80 -30.00 -8.81 19.24
C GLU A 80 -28.60 -8.18 19.28
N MET A 81 -28.03 -7.96 20.47
CA MET A 81 -26.62 -7.54 20.62
C MET A 81 -25.65 -8.52 19.94
N GLY A 82 -25.86 -9.82 20.13
CA GLY A 82 -25.05 -10.85 19.49
C GLY A 82 -25.14 -10.83 17.96
N ARG A 83 -26.34 -10.60 17.41
CA ARG A 83 -26.54 -10.45 15.96
C ARG A 83 -25.84 -9.20 15.42
N ILE A 84 -26.02 -8.05 16.09
CA ILE A 84 -25.39 -6.78 15.69
C ILE A 84 -23.86 -6.91 15.73
N SER A 85 -23.30 -7.48 16.81
CA SER A 85 -21.84 -7.69 16.92
C SER A 85 -21.30 -8.56 15.78
N ASN A 86 -21.97 -9.69 15.49
CA ASN A 86 -21.57 -10.57 14.38
C ASN A 86 -21.69 -9.88 13.02
N GLU A 87 -22.68 -8.98 12.84
CA GLU A 87 -22.85 -8.21 11.61
C GLU A 87 -21.74 -7.15 11.46
N ILE A 88 -21.36 -6.46 12.55
CA ILE A 88 -20.22 -5.54 12.59
C ILE A 88 -18.94 -6.26 12.16
N ASP A 89 -18.66 -7.44 12.72
CA ASP A 89 -17.45 -8.20 12.38
C ASP A 89 -17.43 -8.60 10.89
N ARG A 90 -18.58 -9.00 10.34
CA ARG A 90 -18.72 -9.31 8.90
C ARG A 90 -18.50 -8.09 8.02
N VAL A 91 -19.08 -6.94 8.37
CA VAL A 91 -18.93 -5.69 7.62
C VAL A 91 -17.48 -5.19 7.70
N LYS A 92 -16.84 -5.22 8.87
CA LYS A 92 -15.40 -4.89 9.02
C LYS A 92 -14.51 -5.81 8.18
N ALA A 93 -14.76 -7.11 8.20
CA ALA A 93 -14.04 -8.07 7.36
C ALA A 93 -14.22 -7.76 5.87
N ARG A 94 -15.43 -7.40 5.44
CA ARG A 94 -15.71 -7.03 4.04
C ARG A 94 -15.01 -5.73 3.64
N ILE A 95 -15.03 -4.70 4.49
CA ILE A 95 -14.30 -3.45 4.26
C ILE A 95 -12.80 -3.72 4.12
N ALA A 96 -12.22 -4.54 5.00
CA ALA A 96 -10.81 -4.91 4.94
C ALA A 96 -10.45 -5.65 3.64
N GLN A 97 -11.35 -6.52 3.15
CA GLN A 97 -11.17 -7.23 1.88
C GLN A 97 -11.09 -6.28 0.68
N ILE A 98 -11.86 -5.19 0.68
CA ILE A 98 -11.87 -4.25 -0.44
C ILE A 98 -10.71 -3.24 -0.31
N LYS A 99 -10.40 -2.76 0.90
CA LYS A 99 -9.33 -1.77 1.11
C LYS A 99 -7.92 -2.33 0.87
N ARG A 100 -7.65 -3.59 1.25
CA ARG A 100 -6.32 -4.20 1.15
C ARG A 100 -5.76 -4.22 -0.29
N PRO A 101 -6.47 -4.72 -1.32
CA PRO A 101 -5.98 -4.68 -2.70
C PRO A 101 -5.86 -3.25 -3.23
N ALA A 102 -6.79 -2.34 -2.89
CA ALA A 102 -6.74 -0.95 -3.32
C ALA A 102 -5.46 -0.24 -2.82
N LEU A 103 -5.14 -0.39 -1.53
CA LEU A 103 -3.93 0.18 -0.95
C LEU A 103 -2.64 -0.46 -1.50
N ALA A 104 -2.67 -1.77 -1.79
CA ALA A 104 -1.53 -2.45 -2.40
C ALA A 104 -1.27 -1.94 -3.83
N ARG A 105 -2.32 -1.75 -4.63
CA ARG A 105 -2.24 -1.14 -5.97
C ARG A 105 -1.70 0.29 -5.90
N GLU A 106 -2.25 1.11 -5.01
CA GLU A 106 -1.81 2.50 -4.83
C GLU A 106 -0.32 2.57 -4.44
N ARG A 107 0.12 1.74 -3.49
CA ARG A 107 1.53 1.66 -3.10
C ARG A 107 2.43 1.25 -4.27
N ARG A 108 2.03 0.22 -5.02
CA ARG A 108 2.75 -0.27 -6.20
C ARG A 108 2.87 0.83 -7.25
N ASP A 109 1.77 1.50 -7.58
CA ASP A 109 1.74 2.57 -8.58
C ASP A 109 2.63 3.75 -8.15
N HIS A 110 2.60 4.13 -6.88
CA HIS A 110 3.48 5.18 -6.34
C HIS A 110 4.96 4.82 -6.40
N LEU A 111 5.32 3.56 -6.09
CA LEU A 111 6.69 3.06 -6.22
C LEU A 111 7.12 3.05 -7.69
N GLN A 112 6.24 2.62 -8.60
CA GLN A 112 6.51 2.62 -10.04
C GLN A 112 6.77 4.04 -10.56
N GLU A 113 5.96 5.03 -10.17
CA GLU A 113 6.19 6.44 -10.50
C GLU A 113 7.53 6.96 -9.96
N THR A 114 7.87 6.58 -8.71
CA THR A 114 9.12 6.98 -8.08
C THR A 114 10.33 6.41 -8.81
N VAL A 115 10.30 5.12 -9.17
CA VAL A 115 11.34 4.47 -9.98
C VAL A 115 11.52 5.19 -11.31
N GLN A 116 10.43 5.43 -12.05
CA GLN A 116 10.50 6.12 -13.35
C GLN A 116 11.08 7.54 -13.23
N ARG A 117 10.72 8.28 -12.18
CA ARG A 117 11.28 9.61 -11.93
C ARG A 117 12.78 9.55 -11.66
N LEU A 118 13.22 8.60 -10.83
CA LEU A 118 14.64 8.41 -10.53
C LEU A 118 15.44 7.98 -11.78
N GLU A 119 14.87 7.13 -12.63
CA GLU A 119 15.47 6.74 -13.90
C GLU A 119 15.69 7.95 -14.82
N ARG A 120 14.69 8.83 -14.96
CA ARG A 120 14.85 10.08 -15.73
C ARG A 120 15.96 10.96 -15.16
N GLN A 121 16.03 11.11 -13.84
CA GLN A 121 17.10 11.88 -13.18
C GLN A 121 18.49 11.26 -13.42
N ARG A 122 18.60 9.93 -13.41
CA ARG A 122 19.85 9.23 -13.72
C ARG A 122 20.27 9.48 -15.17
N ASP A 123 19.31 9.44 -16.09
CA ASP A 123 19.58 9.67 -17.52
C ASP A 123 20.00 11.13 -17.77
N ASP A 124 19.33 12.10 -17.12
CA ASP A 124 19.75 13.51 -17.13
C ASP A 124 21.18 13.69 -16.58
N ALA A 125 21.53 12.98 -15.50
CA ALA A 125 22.88 13.01 -14.95
C ALA A 125 23.92 12.39 -15.90
N ALA A 126 23.55 11.33 -16.63
CA ALA A 126 24.39 10.73 -17.66
C ALA A 126 24.62 11.68 -18.84
N ASP A 127 23.59 12.41 -19.28
CA ASP A 127 23.72 13.42 -20.34
C ASP A 127 24.60 14.60 -19.90
N ARG A 128 24.48 15.04 -18.64
CA ARG A 128 25.38 16.05 -18.07
C ARG A 128 26.83 15.59 -18.06
N LEU A 129 27.10 14.33 -17.68
CA LEU A 129 28.45 13.76 -17.74
C LEU A 129 29.02 13.75 -19.16
N ASN A 130 28.23 13.38 -20.16
CA ASN A 130 28.67 13.40 -21.55
C ASN A 130 29.08 14.82 -21.98
N ARG A 131 28.27 15.83 -21.69
CA ARG A 131 28.59 17.23 -22.00
C ARG A 131 29.83 17.75 -21.26
N LEU A 132 30.00 17.36 -19.99
CA LEU A 132 31.20 17.72 -19.22
C LEU A 132 32.45 17.07 -19.78
N ASN A 133 32.38 15.79 -20.19
CA ASN A 133 33.49 15.09 -20.84
C ASN A 133 33.85 15.71 -22.19
N GLU A 134 32.86 16.10 -22.99
CA GLU A 134 33.10 16.85 -24.24
C GLU A 134 33.81 18.18 -23.96
N ARG A 135 33.35 18.94 -22.96
CA ARG A 135 34.00 20.19 -22.55
C ARG A 135 35.42 19.96 -22.05
N LYS A 136 35.65 18.91 -21.25
CA LYS A 136 37.00 18.52 -20.79
C LYS A 136 37.91 18.26 -21.99
N GLY A 137 37.49 17.45 -22.95
CA GLY A 137 38.28 17.17 -24.16
C GLY A 137 38.58 18.44 -24.99
N ALA A 138 37.62 19.37 -25.10
CA ALA A 138 37.85 20.65 -25.76
C ALA A 138 38.88 21.53 -25.02
N LEU A 139 38.83 21.55 -23.68
CA LEU A 139 39.79 22.27 -22.86
C LEU A 139 41.19 21.63 -22.89
N GLU A 140 41.29 20.30 -22.91
CA GLU A 140 42.56 19.58 -23.09
C GLU A 140 43.20 19.91 -24.44
N ALA A 141 42.42 19.94 -25.52
CA ALA A 141 42.91 20.36 -26.84
C ALA A 141 43.35 21.83 -26.86
N ALA A 142 42.63 22.70 -26.16
CA ALA A 142 43.00 24.12 -26.01
C ALA A 142 44.28 24.29 -25.19
N LEU A 143 44.47 23.45 -24.15
CA LEU A 143 45.68 23.41 -23.33
C LEU A 143 46.89 23.04 -24.19
N ASP A 144 46.80 21.94 -24.96
CA ASP A 144 47.86 21.49 -25.87
C ASP A 144 48.28 22.58 -26.87
N GLU A 145 47.30 23.29 -27.44
CA GLU A 145 47.55 24.38 -28.38
C GLU A 145 48.20 25.59 -27.69
N ALA A 146 47.73 25.98 -26.51
CA ALA A 146 48.32 27.06 -25.74
C ALA A 146 49.76 26.73 -25.30
N GLU A 147 50.05 25.48 -24.94
CA GLU A 147 51.40 25.03 -24.59
C GLU A 147 52.34 25.08 -25.81
N ARG A 148 51.85 24.69 -27.00
CA ARG A 148 52.60 24.85 -28.26
C ARG A 148 52.91 26.31 -28.55
N ARG A 149 51.95 27.22 -28.39
CA ARG A 149 52.16 28.67 -28.60
C ARG A 149 53.20 29.24 -27.64
N VAL A 150 53.13 28.88 -26.35
CA VAL A 150 54.14 29.29 -25.38
C VAL A 150 55.53 28.77 -25.75
N SER A 151 55.63 27.51 -26.19
CA SER A 151 56.89 26.93 -26.65
C SER A 151 57.47 27.68 -27.85
N THR A 152 56.66 27.94 -28.88
CA THR A 152 57.07 28.70 -30.06
C THR A 152 57.49 30.13 -29.71
N ALA A 153 56.69 30.86 -28.94
CA ALA A 153 57.02 32.21 -28.49
C ALA A 153 58.32 32.25 -27.67
N THR A 154 58.57 31.22 -26.85
CA THR A 154 59.82 31.09 -26.09
C THR A 154 61.03 30.88 -27.01
N LEU A 155 60.90 30.07 -28.06
CA LEU A 155 61.96 29.86 -29.04
C LEU A 155 62.23 31.13 -29.87
N GLU A 156 61.20 31.84 -30.28
CA GLU A 156 61.31 33.10 -31.02
C GLU A 156 61.96 34.20 -30.16
N ALA A 157 61.55 34.33 -28.89
CA ALA A 157 62.19 35.24 -27.94
C ALA A 157 63.68 34.93 -27.77
N ARG A 158 64.06 33.65 -27.62
CA ARG A 158 65.48 33.25 -27.55
C ARG A 158 66.25 33.60 -28.82
N LYS A 159 65.64 33.40 -29.99
CA LYS A 159 66.24 33.78 -31.28
C LYS A 159 66.43 35.30 -31.38
N ALA A 160 65.43 36.09 -30.99
CA ALA A 160 65.50 37.55 -30.98
C ALA A 160 66.66 38.07 -30.09
N VAL A 161 66.84 37.48 -28.90
CA VAL A 161 67.97 37.81 -28.01
C VAL A 161 69.31 37.53 -28.67
N LEU A 162 69.46 36.36 -29.29
CA LEU A 162 70.70 35.98 -30.00
C LEU A 162 70.98 36.91 -31.20
N GLU A 163 69.94 37.45 -31.81
CA GLU A 163 70.02 38.40 -32.93
C GLU A 163 70.13 39.88 -32.46
N GLY A 164 70.12 40.15 -31.15
CA GLY A 164 70.21 41.50 -30.58
C GLY A 164 68.94 42.36 -30.75
N ARG A 165 67.78 41.72 -30.96
CA ARG A 165 66.47 42.37 -31.08
C ARG A 165 65.74 42.40 -29.74
N GLU A 166 64.94 43.44 -29.49
CA GLU A 166 64.04 43.49 -28.34
C GLU A 166 62.98 42.37 -28.43
N ILE A 167 62.68 41.76 -27.28
CA ILE A 167 61.62 40.75 -27.16
C ILE A 167 60.32 41.46 -26.79
N ASP A 168 59.28 41.24 -27.58
CA ASP A 168 57.92 41.60 -27.18
C ASP A 168 57.41 40.60 -26.12
N ALA A 169 57.42 41.02 -24.85
CA ALA A 169 57.00 40.20 -23.72
C ALA A 169 55.47 40.04 -23.62
N GLN A 170 54.71 40.80 -24.41
CA GLN A 170 53.26 40.87 -24.30
C GLN A 170 52.60 39.54 -24.73
N ASP A 171 53.03 38.96 -25.84
CA ASP A 171 52.47 37.70 -26.37
C ASP A 171 52.77 36.51 -25.46
N MET A 172 53.98 36.45 -24.88
CA MET A 172 54.35 35.40 -23.93
C MET A 172 53.52 35.50 -22.63
N ASN A 173 53.29 36.71 -22.11
CA ASN A 173 52.49 36.90 -20.92
C ASN A 173 51.00 36.61 -21.17
N ALA A 174 50.46 37.00 -22.32
CA ALA A 174 49.10 36.66 -22.74
C ALA A 174 48.90 35.14 -22.88
N ALA A 175 49.86 34.44 -23.47
CA ALA A 175 49.80 32.98 -23.63
C ALA A 175 49.91 32.25 -22.27
N LYS A 176 50.74 32.73 -21.34
CA LYS A 176 50.80 32.19 -19.96
C LYS A 176 49.49 32.40 -19.20
N ALA A 177 48.89 33.58 -19.30
CA ALA A 177 47.59 33.85 -18.67
C ALA A 177 46.48 32.95 -19.25
N ALA A 178 46.48 32.73 -20.57
CA ALA A 178 45.54 31.81 -21.20
C ALA A 178 45.72 30.36 -20.71
N LEU A 179 46.95 29.88 -20.55
CA LEU A 179 47.24 28.57 -19.97
C LEU A 179 46.71 28.41 -18.55
N GLU A 180 46.93 29.41 -17.70
CA GLU A 180 46.49 29.38 -16.31
C GLU A 180 44.95 29.38 -16.20
N ASN A 181 44.28 30.15 -17.06
CA ASN A 181 42.82 30.14 -17.16
C ASN A 181 42.29 28.76 -17.62
N ILE A 182 42.88 28.16 -18.65
CA ILE A 182 42.47 26.84 -19.16
C ILE A 182 42.66 25.76 -18.09
N ARG A 183 43.78 25.78 -17.36
CA ARG A 183 44.04 24.85 -16.24
C ARG A 183 43.01 25.00 -15.12
N THR A 184 42.70 26.23 -14.74
CA THR A 184 41.67 26.50 -13.73
C THR A 184 40.29 26.00 -14.19
N GLU A 185 39.94 26.20 -15.47
CA GLU A 185 38.68 25.67 -16.01
C GLU A 185 38.65 24.14 -16.07
N LEU A 186 39.77 23.49 -16.41
CA LEU A 186 39.89 22.03 -16.38
C LEU A 186 39.65 21.49 -14.97
N ASP A 187 40.30 22.06 -13.96
CA ASP A 187 40.11 21.64 -12.56
C ASP A 187 38.64 21.74 -12.13
N LEU A 188 37.95 22.82 -12.51
CA LEU A 188 36.53 23.01 -12.22
C LEU A 188 35.64 21.99 -12.96
N VAL A 189 35.95 21.69 -14.23
CA VAL A 189 35.22 20.68 -15.01
C VAL A 189 35.44 19.28 -14.42
N GLU A 190 36.66 18.94 -14.00
CA GLU A 190 36.96 17.66 -13.35
C GLU A 190 36.21 17.50 -12.02
N GLN A 191 36.14 18.56 -11.21
CA GLN A 191 35.32 18.55 -9.99
C GLN A 191 33.84 18.33 -10.30
N ALA A 192 33.30 19.03 -11.31
CA ALA A 192 31.91 18.86 -11.73
C ALA A 192 31.61 17.45 -12.25
N ILE A 193 32.54 16.82 -12.97
CA ILE A 193 32.43 15.42 -13.40
C ILE A 193 32.35 14.51 -12.17
N ALA A 194 33.29 14.63 -11.23
CA ALA A 194 33.33 13.80 -10.03
C ALA A 194 32.03 13.92 -9.18
N GLU A 195 31.49 15.13 -9.04
CA GLU A 195 30.22 15.36 -8.34
C GLU A 195 29.04 14.74 -9.08
N THR A 196 28.97 14.89 -10.40
CA THR A 196 27.89 14.33 -11.21
C THR A 196 27.95 12.79 -11.25
N GLU A 197 29.14 12.19 -11.26
CA GLU A 197 29.31 10.73 -11.14
C GLU A 197 28.82 10.23 -9.78
N LYS A 198 29.14 10.95 -8.70
CA LYS A 198 28.67 10.64 -7.35
C LYS A 198 27.16 10.72 -7.25
N GLU A 199 26.54 11.73 -7.86
CA GLU A 199 25.08 11.84 -7.96
C GLU A 199 24.48 10.66 -8.74
N ARG A 200 25.03 10.33 -9.91
CA ARG A 200 24.58 9.18 -10.73
C ARG A 200 24.64 7.87 -9.95
N LEU A 201 25.71 7.63 -9.18
CA LEU A 201 25.86 6.44 -8.34
C LEU A 201 24.81 6.40 -7.22
N ARG A 202 24.54 7.53 -6.55
CA ARG A 202 23.48 7.63 -5.54
C ARG A 202 22.11 7.35 -6.13
N LEU A 203 21.80 7.89 -7.30
CA LEU A 203 20.56 7.63 -8.03
C LEU A 203 20.44 6.14 -8.39
N SER A 204 21.52 5.52 -8.86
CA SER A 204 21.55 4.08 -9.15
C SER A 204 21.24 3.21 -7.93
N SER A 205 21.84 3.52 -6.77
CA SER A 205 21.52 2.83 -5.51
C SER A 205 20.06 3.04 -5.08
N SER A 206 19.54 4.26 -5.23
CA SER A 206 18.15 4.58 -4.90
C SER A 206 17.17 3.83 -5.80
N ILE A 207 17.41 3.81 -7.11
CA ILE A 207 16.61 3.04 -8.09
C ILE A 207 16.60 1.55 -7.72
N SER A 208 17.76 0.97 -7.38
CA SER A 208 17.86 -0.45 -7.00
C SER A 208 17.01 -0.77 -5.77
N SER A 209 17.07 0.09 -4.74
CA SER A 209 16.23 -0.06 -3.53
C SER A 209 14.74 0.03 -3.86
N GLN A 210 14.33 1.06 -4.61
CA GLN A 210 12.93 1.27 -4.96
C GLN A 210 12.39 0.17 -5.88
N ALA A 211 13.22 -0.35 -6.79
CA ALA A 211 12.86 -1.49 -7.63
C ALA A 211 12.70 -2.79 -6.81
N HIS A 212 13.48 -2.96 -5.74
CA HIS A 212 13.27 -4.08 -4.81
C HIS A 212 11.94 -3.94 -4.07
N ASP A 213 11.64 -2.76 -3.54
CA ASP A 213 10.37 -2.48 -2.85
C ASP A 213 9.17 -2.66 -3.80
N LEU A 214 9.31 -2.27 -5.07
CA LEU A 214 8.29 -2.48 -6.10
C LEU A 214 8.02 -3.96 -6.35
N ARG A 215 9.07 -4.80 -6.43
CA ARG A 215 8.89 -6.26 -6.58
C ARG A 215 8.17 -6.88 -5.38
N ILE A 216 8.44 -6.39 -4.16
CA ILE A 216 7.71 -6.84 -2.97
C ILE A 216 6.23 -6.43 -3.09
N ALA A 217 5.95 -5.19 -3.47
CA ALA A 217 4.58 -4.72 -3.66
C ALA A 217 3.83 -5.49 -4.76
N ASP A 218 4.48 -5.82 -5.88
CA ASP A 218 3.92 -6.67 -6.94
C ASP A 218 3.61 -8.09 -6.41
N ALA A 219 4.51 -8.68 -5.63
CA ALA A 219 4.30 -9.99 -5.03
C ALA A 219 3.15 -9.99 -4.00
N ASP A 220 3.06 -8.95 -3.16
CA ASP A 220 1.98 -8.76 -2.21
C ASP A 220 0.63 -8.66 -2.93
N LEU A 221 0.56 -7.86 -4.01
CA LEU A 221 -0.64 -7.70 -4.82
C LEU A 221 -1.05 -9.03 -5.47
N ALA A 222 -0.11 -9.75 -6.08
CA ALA A 222 -0.36 -11.06 -6.67
C ALA A 222 -0.86 -12.08 -5.62
N GLY A 223 -0.32 -12.03 -4.40
CA GLY A 223 -0.79 -12.84 -3.28
C GLY A 223 -2.23 -12.52 -2.89
N ILE A 224 -2.61 -11.25 -2.84
CA ILE A 224 -3.98 -10.81 -2.55
C ILE A 224 -4.95 -11.28 -3.66
N GLU A 225 -4.56 -11.15 -4.93
CA GLU A 225 -5.37 -11.59 -6.07
C GLU A 225 -5.55 -13.12 -6.08
N LEU A 226 -4.51 -13.88 -5.72
CA LEU A 226 -4.61 -15.33 -5.58
C LEU A 226 -5.52 -15.74 -4.42
N GLU A 227 -5.43 -15.06 -3.27
CA GLU A 227 -6.33 -15.27 -2.12
C GLU A 227 -7.81 -15.03 -2.52
N GLU A 228 -8.07 -14.00 -3.31
CA GLU A 228 -9.42 -13.69 -3.82
C GLU A 228 -9.92 -14.79 -4.77
N LEU A 229 -9.09 -15.22 -5.71
CA LEU A 229 -9.43 -16.31 -6.64
C LEU A 229 -9.72 -17.63 -5.90
N LEU A 230 -8.89 -17.98 -4.92
CA LEU A 230 -9.09 -19.19 -4.12
C LEU A 230 -10.36 -19.12 -3.26
N ARG A 231 -10.72 -17.93 -2.76
CA ARG A 231 -11.97 -17.70 -2.04
C ARG A 231 -13.17 -17.90 -2.95
N ASP A 232 -13.17 -17.28 -4.12
CA ASP A 232 -14.23 -17.42 -5.12
C ASP A 232 -14.41 -18.89 -5.52
N HIS A 233 -13.30 -19.61 -5.73
CA HIS A 233 -13.33 -21.04 -6.01
C HIS A 233 -13.94 -21.84 -4.86
N ARG A 234 -13.55 -21.57 -3.61
CA ARG A 234 -14.10 -22.22 -2.42
C ARG A 234 -15.61 -22.00 -2.28
N ASP A 235 -16.10 -20.80 -2.59
CA ASP A 235 -17.52 -20.47 -2.56
C ASP A 235 -18.31 -21.14 -3.69
N ILE A 236 -17.69 -21.34 -4.85
CA ILE A 236 -18.26 -22.16 -5.94
C ILE A 236 -18.36 -23.62 -5.50
N VAL A 237 -17.28 -24.20 -4.97
CA VAL A 237 -17.26 -25.59 -4.48
C VAL A 237 -18.32 -25.79 -3.41
N ARG A 238 -18.40 -24.90 -2.41
CA ARG A 238 -19.43 -24.98 -1.35
C ARG A 238 -20.85 -24.99 -1.92
N ARG A 239 -21.15 -24.12 -2.90
CA ARG A 239 -22.46 -24.09 -3.57
C ARG A 239 -22.75 -25.37 -4.35
N PHE A 240 -21.73 -25.91 -5.03
CA PHE A 240 -21.86 -27.15 -5.78
C PHE A 240 -22.12 -28.34 -4.84
N THR A 241 -21.35 -28.47 -3.75
CA THR A 241 -21.56 -29.50 -2.73
C THR A 241 -22.95 -29.40 -2.10
N GLY A 242 -23.39 -28.19 -1.71
CA GLY A 242 -24.73 -28.01 -1.17
C GLY A 242 -25.84 -28.39 -2.15
N SER A 243 -25.66 -28.07 -3.44
CA SER A 243 -26.60 -28.47 -4.49
C SER A 243 -26.61 -29.98 -4.71
N ALA A 244 -25.45 -30.63 -4.63
CA ALA A 244 -25.33 -32.08 -4.74
C ALA A 244 -26.06 -32.80 -3.58
N MET A 245 -25.87 -32.34 -2.34
CA MET A 245 -26.58 -32.89 -1.17
C MET A 245 -28.10 -32.75 -1.31
N LEU A 246 -28.60 -31.59 -1.75
CA LEU A 246 -30.03 -31.40 -2.00
C LEU A 246 -30.57 -32.32 -3.10
N LEU A 247 -29.76 -32.63 -4.11
CA LEU A 247 -30.11 -33.56 -5.18
C LEU A 247 -30.17 -35.00 -4.65
N GLU A 248 -29.20 -35.42 -3.84
CA GLU A 248 -29.17 -36.72 -3.15
C GLU A 248 -30.41 -36.90 -2.27
N ASP A 249 -30.71 -35.93 -1.40
CA ASP A 249 -31.91 -35.93 -0.54
C ASP A 249 -33.23 -36.03 -1.34
N ARG A 250 -33.25 -35.43 -2.53
CA ARG A 250 -34.43 -35.48 -3.42
C ARG A 250 -34.55 -36.85 -4.09
N ILE A 251 -33.45 -37.43 -4.55
CA ILE A 251 -33.43 -38.79 -5.11
C ILE A 251 -33.87 -39.81 -4.06
N GLU A 252 -33.34 -39.71 -2.83
CA GLU A 252 -33.71 -40.62 -1.74
C GLU A 252 -35.21 -40.57 -1.43
N ARG A 253 -35.79 -39.36 -1.38
CA ARG A 253 -37.24 -39.19 -1.18
C ARG A 253 -38.07 -39.81 -2.30
N ILE A 254 -37.67 -39.63 -3.56
CA ILE A 254 -38.35 -40.24 -4.71
C ILE A 254 -38.28 -41.77 -4.61
N PHE A 255 -37.11 -42.31 -4.29
CA PHE A 255 -36.91 -43.75 -4.16
C PHE A 255 -37.78 -44.37 -3.05
N LYS A 256 -37.85 -43.71 -1.88
CA LYS A 256 -38.73 -44.13 -0.78
C LYS A 256 -40.22 -44.09 -1.17
N ALA A 257 -40.65 -43.06 -1.91
CA ALA A 257 -42.03 -42.95 -2.38
C ALA A 257 -42.40 -44.07 -3.37
N VAL A 258 -41.51 -44.36 -4.34
CA VAL A 258 -41.71 -45.44 -5.32
C VAL A 258 -41.79 -46.82 -4.66
N LEU A 259 -40.95 -47.08 -3.64
CA LEU A 259 -41.02 -48.34 -2.89
C LEU A 259 -42.34 -48.48 -2.10
N ALA A 260 -42.86 -47.39 -1.54
CA ALA A 260 -44.11 -47.40 -0.78
C ALA A 260 -45.37 -47.56 -1.64
N GLU A 261 -45.34 -47.19 -2.93
CA GLU A 261 -46.45 -47.39 -3.88
C GLU A 261 -46.44 -48.78 -4.55
N GLY A 262 -45.35 -49.54 -4.39
CA GLY A 262 -45.18 -50.87 -4.97
C GLY A 262 -45.59 -52.04 -4.07
N GLU A 263 -46.01 -51.78 -2.83
CA GLU A 263 -46.63 -52.73 -1.89
C GLU A 263 -48.16 -52.63 -1.91
#